data_AF-A0AAU5TUF2-F1
#
_entry.id   AF-A0AAU5TUF2-F1
#
_cell.length_a   1.000
_cell.length_b   1.000
_cell.length_c   1.000
_cell.angle_alpha   90.00
_cell.angle_beta   90.00
_cell.angle_gamma   90.00
#
_symmetry.space_group_name_H-M   'P 1'
#
loop_
_entity.id
_entity.type
_entity.pdbx_description
1 polymer ?
#
loop_
_entity_poly.entity_id
_entity_poly.type
_entity_poly.pdbx_seq_one_letter_code
_entity_poly.pdbx_strand_id
1 'polypeptide(L)' 'MIPLFEGGIEVFDRWVPGSRGPDELIEGADWVQGFPFCPLSEVLGWKEWLGRRKDQEDVELIWG' A
#
# COMPACT_ATOMS: atom_id res chain seq x y z
N MET A 1 -9.48 -15.31 7.70
CA MET A 1 -8.68 -15.24 8.94
C MET A 1 -8.22 -16.64 9.30
N ILE A 2 -6.92 -16.84 9.54
CA ILE A 2 -6.31 -18.10 9.95
C ILE A 2 -5.93 -17.96 11.43
N PRO A 3 -6.38 -18.83 12.35
CA PRO A 3 -5.96 -18.76 13.75
C PRO A 3 -4.48 -19.12 13.89
N LEU A 4 -3.70 -18.27 14.58
CA LEU A 4 -2.29 -18.54 14.91
C LEU A 4 -2.01 -18.04 16.33
N PHE A 5 -1.63 -18.96 17.22
CA PHE A 5 -1.57 -18.73 18.67
C PHE A 5 -2.91 -18.15 19.21
N GLU A 6 -2.86 -17.17 20.12
CA GLU A 6 -4.03 -16.46 20.66
C GLU A 6 -4.53 -15.32 19.73
N GLY A 7 -4.09 -15.30 18.47
CA GLY A 7 -4.43 -14.27 17.49
C GLY A 7 -4.98 -14.82 16.16
N GLY A 8 -5.26 -13.90 15.24
CA GLY A 8 -5.72 -14.20 13.89
C GLY A 8 -4.80 -13.56 12.84
N ILE A 9 -4.46 -14.33 11.81
CA ILE A 9 -3.81 -13.82 10.60
C ILE A 9 -4.88 -13.50 9.56
N GLU A 10 -4.82 -12.30 9.01
CA GLU A 10 -5.57 -11.94 7.82
C GLU A 10 -4.66 -12.07 6.60
N VAL A 11 -5.17 -12.73 5.55
CA VAL A 11 -4.45 -12.93 4.30
C VAL A 11 -5.30 -12.27 3.22
N PHE A 12 -4.67 -11.38 2.47
CA PHE A 12 -5.30 -10.65 1.38
C PHE A 12 -4.54 -10.93 0.09
N ASP A 13 -5.26 -11.01 -1.03
CA ASP A 13 -4.70 -11.11 -2.37
C ASP A 13 -4.44 -9.74 -3.01
N ARG A 14 -4.80 -8.66 -2.31
CA ARG A 14 -4.69 -7.25 -2.72
C ARG A 14 -4.38 -6.38 -1.51
N TRP A 15 -3.83 -5.18 -1.75
CA TRP A 15 -3.43 -4.29 -0.66
C TRP A 15 -4.62 -3.57 -0.01
N VAL A 16 -5.47 -2.96 -0.82
CA VAL A 16 -6.78 -2.40 -0.43
C VAL A 16 -7.86 -2.91 -1.40
N PRO A 17 -9.15 -2.88 -1.01
CA PRO A 17 -10.24 -3.24 -1.91
C PRO A 17 -10.15 -2.46 -3.23
N GLY A 18 -10.12 -3.18 -4.36
CA GLY A 18 -10.02 -2.59 -5.69
C GLY A 18 -8.61 -2.22 -6.16
N SER A 19 -7.56 -2.41 -5.34
CA SER A 19 -6.18 -2.25 -5.79
C SER A 19 -5.74 -3.33 -6.78
N ARG A 20 -4.65 -3.05 -7.49
CA ARG A 20 -3.96 -4.02 -8.35
C ARG A 20 -3.49 -5.24 -7.56
N GLY A 21 -3.33 -6.35 -8.26
CA GLY A 21 -2.73 -7.56 -7.69
C GLY A 21 -1.25 -7.36 -7.34
N PRO A 22 -0.67 -8.24 -6.51
CA PRO A 22 0.74 -8.16 -6.11
C PRO A 22 1.69 -8.23 -7.32
N ASP A 23 1.41 -9.09 -8.30
CA ASP A 23 2.25 -9.21 -9.50
C ASP A 23 2.28 -7.92 -10.30
N GLU A 24 1.12 -7.29 -10.53
CA GLU A 24 1.02 -5.99 -11.22
C GLU A 24 1.72 -4.85 -10.46
N LEU A 25 1.68 -4.87 -9.13
CA LEU A 25 2.39 -3.88 -8.30
C LEU A 25 3.91 -4.07 -8.35
N ILE A 26 4.38 -5.32 -8.41
CA ILE A 26 5.81 -5.65 -8.54
C ILE A 26 6.32 -5.28 -9.93
N GLU A 27 5.58 -5.64 -10.97
CA GLU A 27 5.92 -5.31 -12.37
C GLU A 27 5.92 -3.80 -12.61
N GLY A 28 4.98 -3.07 -11.99
CA GLY A 28 4.83 -1.63 -12.11
C GLY A 28 5.71 -0.81 -11.16
N ALA A 29 6.62 -1.42 -10.39
CA ALA A 29 7.37 -0.74 -9.35
C ALA A 29 8.24 0.42 -9.84
N ASP A 30 8.32 1.48 -9.04
CA ASP A 30 9.25 2.58 -9.23
C ASP A 30 10.65 2.17 -8.73
N TRP A 31 11.66 2.26 -9.60
CA TRP A 31 13.03 1.87 -9.25
C TRP A 31 13.84 3.05 -8.72
N VAL A 32 14.23 2.99 -7.45
CA VAL A 32 15.04 4.02 -6.79
C VAL A 32 16.31 3.38 -6.25
N GLN A 33 17.47 3.81 -6.76
CA GLN A 33 18.78 3.31 -6.35
C GLN A 33 18.91 1.76 -6.41
N GLY A 34 18.26 1.14 -7.40
CA GLY A 34 18.30 -0.31 -7.61
C GLY A 34 17.30 -1.10 -6.75
N PHE A 35 16.44 -0.44 -5.98
CA PHE A 35 15.38 -1.07 -5.22
C PHE A 35 14.00 -0.76 -5.82
N PRO A 36 13.12 -1.77 -5.94
CA PRO A 36 11.74 -1.56 -6.36
C PRO A 36 10.91 -1.02 -5.19
N PHE A 37 10.22 0.09 -5.44
CA PHE A 37 9.24 0.67 -4.52
C PHE A 37 7.85 0.63 -5.15
N CYS A 38 6.82 0.54 -4.30
CA CYS A 38 5.45 0.71 -4.77
C CYS A 38 5.30 2.12 -5.40
N PRO A 39 4.65 2.25 -6.56
CA PRO A 39 4.49 3.54 -7.21
C PRO A 39 3.85 4.58 -6.29
N LEU A 40 4.39 5.79 -6.29
CA LEU A 40 3.91 6.84 -5.38
C LEU A 40 2.43 7.17 -5.62
N SER A 41 1.96 7.07 -6.87
CA SER A 41 0.55 7.27 -7.22
C SER A 41 -0.39 6.24 -6.60
N GLU A 42 0.01 4.97 -6.52
CA GLU A 42 -0.76 3.92 -5.86
C GLU A 42 -0.80 4.18 -4.35
N VAL A 43 0.36 4.47 -3.74
CA VAL A 43 0.46 4.78 -2.31
C VAL A 43 -0.39 6.00 -1.93
N LEU A 44 -0.36 7.05 -2.76
CA LEU A 44 -1.15 8.25 -2.57
C LEU A 44 -2.66 7.93 -2.64
N GLY A 45 -3.11 7.20 -3.65
CA GLY A 45 -4.51 6.81 -3.78
C GLY A 45 -5.02 6.01 -2.58
N TRP A 46 -4.18 5.13 -2.01
CA TRP A 46 -4.55 4.37 -0.80
C TRP A 46 -4.63 5.25 0.44
N LYS A 47 -3.74 6.24 0.57
CA LYS A 47 -3.75 7.21 1.68
C LYS A 47 -5.00 8.08 1.63
N GLU A 48 -5.36 8.57 0.45
CA GLU A 48 -6.59 9.36 0.23
C GLU A 48 -7.84 8.52 0.52
N TRP A 49 -7.88 7.26 0.09
CA TRP A 49 -9.01 6.36 0.34
C TRP A 49 -9.17 5.99 1.82
N LEU A 50 -8.07 5.69 2.52
CA LEU A 50 -8.10 5.27 3.94
C LEU A 50 -8.29 6.46 4.90
N GLY A 51 -7.81 7.65 4.53
CA GLY A 51 -8.08 8.90 5.24
C GLY A 51 -7.66 8.93 6.72
N ARG A 52 -6.71 8.10 7.14
CA ARG A 52 -6.26 8.05 8.54
C ARG A 52 -5.47 9.30 8.86
N ARG A 53 -5.42 9.71 10.14
CA ARG A 53 -4.66 10.91 10.58
C ARG A 53 -3.22 10.92 10.06
N LYS A 54 -2.49 9.81 10.18
CA LYS A 54 -1.13 9.67 9.66
C LYS A 54 -1.04 9.80 8.13
N ASP A 55 -2.11 9.42 7.42
CA ASP A 55 -2.13 9.45 5.96
C ASP A 55 -2.25 10.90 5.46
N GLN A 56 -2.90 11.79 6.22
CA GLN A 56 -2.98 13.23 5.90
C GLN A 56 -1.60 13.91 5.98
N GLU A 57 -0.85 13.66 7.06
CA GLU A 57 0.51 14.16 7.24
C GLU A 57 1.43 13.68 6.10
N ASP A 58 1.33 12.41 5.71
CA ASP A 58 2.09 11.85 4.60
C ASP A 58 1.71 12.46 3.23
N VAL A 59 0.43 12.76 3.01
CA VAL A 59 -0.08 13.35 1.75
C VAL A 59 0.41 14.78 1.59
N GLU A 60 0.45 15.57 2.66
CA GLU A 60 1.01 16.94 2.62
C GLU A 60 2.49 16.92 2.18
N LEU A 61 3.28 15.97 2.67
CA LEU A 61 4.69 15.83 2.28
C LEU A 61 4.88 15.44 0.80
N ILE A 62 3.89 14.80 0.19
CA ILE A 62 3.92 14.42 -1.24
C ILE A 62 3.59 15.62 -2.13
N TRP A 63 2.65 16.48 -1.71
CA TRP A 63 2.18 17.60 -2.52
C TRP A 63 2.95 18.91 -2.33
N GLY A 64 3.51 19.16 -1.14
CA GLY A 64 4.24 20.39 -0.81
C GLY A 64 3.35 21.54 -0.34
#